data_AF-A0A6S6XUE6-F1
#
_entry.id   AF-A0A6S6XUE6-F1
#
_cell.length_a   1.000
_cell.length_b   1.000
_cell.length_c   1.000
_cell.angle_alpha   90.00
_cell.angle_beta   90.00
_cell.angle_gamma   90.00
#
_symmetry.space_group_name_H-M   'P 1'
#
loop_
_entity.id
_entity.type
_entity.pdbx_description
1 polymer ?
#
loop_
_entity_poly.entity_id
_entity_poly.type
_entity_poly.pdbx_seq_one_letter_code
_entity_poly.pdbx_strand_id
1 'polypeptide(L)'
;MAGGMKMPRALLLPIAFGALLPGRLVAQGVADPTRPPLAATLPSADATAATPAATGLQTILRRKGTRPAAIINGQYVDLGGKVGDARLVQINESEVILQGPGGREELRLTPAVEKSAPVLPHAEDRPLSLRAGRKK
;
A
#
# COMPACT_ATOMS: atom_id res chain seq x y z
N MET A 1 -44.65 17.43 87.76
CA MET A 1 -44.59 15.95 87.85
C MET A 1 -43.67 15.44 86.75
N ALA A 2 -42.68 14.63 87.14
CA ALA A 2 -41.87 13.67 86.37
C ALA A 2 -41.39 14.05 84.95
N GLY A 3 -40.11 14.02 84.62
CA GLY A 3 -39.07 13.14 85.14
C GLY A 3 -38.40 12.50 83.93
N GLY A 4 -37.12 12.79 83.71
CA GLY A 4 -36.34 12.18 82.64
C GLY A 4 -36.07 10.70 82.91
N MET A 5 -35.84 9.94 81.84
CA MET A 5 -34.96 8.77 81.88
C MET A 5 -34.44 8.51 80.48
N LYS A 6 -33.11 8.51 80.37
CA LYS A 6 -32.34 8.11 79.20
C LYS A 6 -32.07 6.60 79.27
N MET A 7 -31.70 6.01 78.12
CA MET A 7 -31.00 4.73 77.91
C MET A 7 -31.91 3.47 77.80
N PRO A 8 -31.52 2.38 77.09
CA PRO A 8 -30.13 1.97 76.83
C PRO A 8 -29.74 1.51 75.42
N ARG A 9 -28.43 1.65 75.22
CA ARG A 9 -27.61 1.03 74.18
C ARG A 9 -27.75 -0.49 74.25
N ALA A 10 -28.13 -1.11 73.15
CA ALA A 10 -27.83 -2.51 72.90
C ALA A 10 -27.82 -2.76 71.39
N LEU A 11 -26.98 -3.73 70.99
CA LEU A 11 -26.75 -4.28 69.65
C LEU A 11 -25.91 -3.42 68.70
N LEU A 12 -24.85 -3.89 68.05
CA LEU A 12 -24.25 -5.22 67.93
C LEU A 12 -22.77 -5.10 67.56
N LEU A 13 -22.03 -6.07 68.09
CA LEU A 13 -20.64 -6.48 67.91
C LEU A 13 -20.07 -6.38 66.47
N PRO A 14 -18.77 -6.03 66.28
CA PRO A 14 -18.09 -6.11 65.00
C PRO A 14 -17.55 -7.54 64.79
N ILE A 15 -18.03 -8.24 63.75
CA ILE A 15 -17.45 -9.53 63.35
C ILE A 15 -16.45 -9.28 62.22
N ALA A 16 -15.18 -9.20 62.62
CA ALA A 16 -14.04 -9.48 61.74
C ALA A 16 -14.07 -10.97 61.39
N PHE A 17 -14.38 -11.31 60.14
CA PHE A 17 -14.28 -12.67 59.63
C PHE A 17 -13.34 -12.70 58.42
N GLY A 18 -12.15 -13.26 58.66
CA GLY A 18 -11.59 -14.31 57.82
C GLY A 18 -11.20 -13.93 56.40
N ALA A 19 -9.89 -13.77 56.20
CA ALA A 19 -9.21 -13.75 54.92
C ALA A 19 -9.77 -14.76 53.90
N LEU A 20 -10.18 -14.26 52.74
CA LEU A 20 -10.31 -15.05 51.52
C LEU A 20 -9.47 -14.37 50.44
N LEU A 21 -8.25 -14.86 50.22
CA LEU A 21 -7.45 -14.51 49.05
C LEU A 21 -8.01 -15.27 47.83
N PRO A 22 -8.54 -14.60 46.79
CA PRO A 22 -8.76 -15.28 45.52
C PRO A 22 -7.43 -15.38 44.78
N GLY A 23 -6.80 -16.56 44.85
CA GLY A 23 -5.72 -16.93 43.93
C GLY A 23 -6.28 -16.92 42.50
N ARG A 24 -5.87 -15.97 41.66
CA ARG A 24 -6.26 -15.96 40.25
C ARG A 24 -5.41 -16.97 39.50
N LEU A 25 -6.01 -18.09 39.09
CA LEU A 25 -5.48 -18.94 38.03
C LEU A 25 -5.28 -18.06 36.78
N VAL A 26 -4.04 -17.88 36.35
CA VAL A 26 -3.74 -17.32 35.03
C VAL A 26 -3.96 -18.44 34.03
N ALA A 27 -5.10 -18.42 33.35
CA ALA A 27 -5.31 -19.23 32.16
C ALA A 27 -4.21 -18.87 31.15
N GLN A 28 -3.26 -19.77 30.94
CA GLN A 28 -2.25 -19.66 29.89
C GLN A 28 -3.00 -19.89 28.57
N GLY A 29 -3.55 -18.82 28.00
CA GLY A 29 -4.26 -18.88 26.72
C GLY A 29 -3.36 -19.54 25.67
N VAL A 30 -3.88 -20.56 24.99
CA VAL A 30 -3.20 -21.22 23.87
C VAL A 30 -2.87 -20.14 22.85
N ALA A 31 -1.58 -19.82 22.72
CA ALA A 31 -1.13 -18.83 21.75
C ALA A 31 -1.46 -19.35 20.34
N ASP A 32 -2.09 -18.50 19.53
CA ASP A 32 -2.50 -18.85 18.17
C ASP A 32 -1.28 -19.27 17.33
N PRO A 33 -1.21 -20.54 16.86
CA PRO A 33 -0.07 -21.03 16.09
C PRO A 33 0.04 -20.39 14.70
N THR A 34 -0.99 -19.66 14.25
CA THR A 34 -0.96 -18.87 13.01
C THR A 34 -0.40 -17.46 13.22
N ARG A 35 -0.03 -17.09 14.45
CA ARG A 35 0.52 -15.76 14.71
C ARG A 35 1.87 -15.61 13.99
N PRO A 36 1.98 -14.71 13.00
CA PRO A 36 3.23 -14.50 12.27
C PRO A 36 4.32 -13.98 13.21
N PRO A 37 5.61 -14.25 12.90
CA PRO A 37 6.72 -13.78 13.72
C PRO A 37 6.69 -12.26 13.84
N LEU A 38 6.89 -11.73 15.06
CA LEU A 38 6.83 -10.30 15.38
C LEU A 38 7.79 -9.45 14.52
N ALA A 39 8.85 -10.06 14.00
CA ALA A 39 9.78 -9.43 13.05
C ALA A 39 9.14 -9.00 11.72
N ALA A 40 8.01 -9.59 11.32
CA ALA A 40 7.25 -9.17 10.15
C ALA A 40 6.33 -7.96 10.42
N THR A 41 6.08 -7.64 11.69
CA THR A 41 5.21 -6.51 12.12
C THR A 41 5.97 -5.26 12.53
N LEU A 42 7.28 -5.35 12.70
CA LEU A 42 8.12 -4.16 12.85
C LEU A 42 8.44 -3.64 11.45
N PRO A 43 8.01 -2.44 11.06
CA PRO A 43 8.61 -1.80 9.91
C PRO A 43 10.09 -1.66 10.23
N SER A 44 10.96 -2.39 9.52
CA SER A 44 12.39 -2.10 9.52
C SER A 44 12.54 -0.61 9.21
N ALA A 45 13.07 0.15 10.16
CA ALA A 45 13.28 1.59 10.00
C ALA A 45 14.19 1.93 8.80
N ASP A 46 14.88 0.94 8.23
CA ASP A 46 15.74 1.06 7.05
C ASP A 46 15.19 0.39 5.77
N ALA A 47 13.96 -0.13 5.79
CA ALA A 47 13.32 -0.62 4.56
C ALA A 47 12.50 0.50 3.92
N THR A 48 13.17 1.54 3.40
CA THR A 48 12.63 2.20 2.21
C THR A 48 12.77 1.19 1.07
N ALA A 49 11.90 0.18 1.08
CA ALA A 49 11.66 -0.64 -0.09
C ALA A 49 11.17 0.34 -1.15
N ALA A 50 12.08 0.77 -2.02
CA ALA A 50 11.75 1.50 -3.22
C ALA A 50 10.73 0.61 -3.93
N THR A 51 9.45 0.95 -3.78
CA THR A 51 8.40 0.26 -4.51
C THR A 51 8.77 0.51 -5.96
N PRO A 52 9.11 -0.53 -6.74
CA PRO A 52 9.47 -0.31 -8.14
C PRO A 52 8.32 0.47 -8.75
N ALA A 53 8.62 1.64 -9.31
CA ALA A 53 7.61 2.45 -9.98
C ALA A 53 7.00 1.56 -11.06
N ALA A 54 5.80 1.04 -10.78
CA ALA A 54 5.17 0.02 -11.58
C ALA A 54 4.84 0.64 -12.93
N THR A 55 5.76 0.45 -13.88
CA THR A 55 5.70 1.02 -15.22
C THR A 55 4.86 0.09 -16.08
N GLY A 56 3.81 0.61 -16.70
CA GLY A 56 2.90 -0.13 -17.56
C GLY A 56 1.46 -0.20 -17.04
N LEU A 57 0.68 -1.05 -17.71
CA LEU A 57 -0.72 -1.31 -17.41
C LEU A 57 -0.83 -2.27 -16.21
N GLN A 58 -1.56 -1.84 -15.17
CA GLN A 58 -1.70 -2.61 -13.93
C GLN A 58 -3.09 -3.22 -13.77
N THR A 59 -4.15 -2.49 -14.15
CA THR A 59 -5.53 -2.94 -13.97
C THR A 59 -6.45 -2.33 -15.02
N ILE A 60 -7.44 -3.09 -15.47
CA ILE A 60 -8.53 -2.63 -16.32
C ILE A 60 -9.84 -2.68 -15.53
N LEU A 61 -10.58 -1.57 -15.52
CA LEU A 61 -11.86 -1.43 -14.84
C LEU A 61 -12.98 -1.32 -15.86
N ARG A 62 -13.81 -2.36 -15.94
CA ARG A 62 -15.01 -2.41 -16.78
C ARG A 62 -16.22 -2.71 -15.88
N ARG A 63 -16.92 -1.65 -15.47
CA ARG A 63 -18.16 -1.77 -14.71
C ARG A 63 -19.36 -1.44 -15.61
N LYS A 64 -20.40 -2.25 -15.52
CA LYS A 64 -21.66 -2.01 -16.25
C LYS A 64 -22.26 -0.68 -15.81
N GLY A 65 -22.51 0.21 -16.77
CA GLY A 65 -23.12 1.53 -16.52
C GLY A 65 -22.14 2.67 -16.25
N THR A 66 -20.82 2.43 -16.26
CA THR A 66 -19.80 3.50 -16.17
C THR A 66 -18.84 3.45 -17.35
N ARG A 67 -18.08 4.52 -17.57
CA ARG A 67 -17.03 4.53 -18.59
C ARG A 67 -15.93 3.53 -18.19
N PRO A 68 -15.39 2.76 -19.16
CA PRO A 68 -14.22 1.94 -18.91
C PRO A 68 -13.01 2.80 -18.54
N ALA A 69 -12.17 2.28 -17.66
CA ALA A 69 -10.95 2.94 -17.20
C ALA A 69 -9.81 1.94 -17.01
N ALA A 70 -8.60 2.46 -16.88
CA ALA A 70 -7.41 1.68 -16.61
C ALA A 70 -6.51 2.37 -15.57
N ILE A 71 -5.74 1.57 -14.84
CA ILE A 71 -4.66 2.05 -13.98
C ILE A 71 -3.35 1.85 -14.74
N ILE A 72 -2.72 2.95 -15.12
CA ILE A 72 -1.49 2.98 -15.92
C ILE A 72 -0.45 3.79 -15.14
N ASN A 73 0.72 3.22 -14.85
CA ASN A 73 1.75 3.87 -14.02
C ASN A 73 1.22 4.35 -12.66
N GLY A 74 0.24 3.66 -12.09
CA GLY A 74 -0.43 4.03 -10.84
C GLY A 74 -1.49 5.14 -10.97
N GLN A 75 -1.73 5.67 -12.18
CA GLN A 75 -2.73 6.69 -12.44
C GLN A 75 -4.03 6.08 -12.98
N TYR A 76 -5.16 6.52 -12.42
CA TYR A 76 -6.49 6.16 -12.89
C TYR A 76 -6.87 7.01 -14.12
N VAL A 77 -7.20 6.35 -15.23
CA VAL A 77 -7.41 7.00 -16.53
C VAL A 77 -8.65 6.42 -17.19
N ASP A 78 -9.66 7.27 -17.42
CA ASP A 78 -10.85 6.88 -18.18
C ASP A 78 -10.53 6.78 -19.68
N LEU A 79 -11.36 6.03 -20.42
CA LEU A 79 -11.30 6.00 -21.88
C LEU A 79 -11.37 7.42 -22.47
N GLY A 80 -10.39 7.77 -23.30
CA GLY A 80 -10.22 9.11 -23.87
C GLY A 80 -9.43 10.08 -22.98
N GLY A 81 -9.04 9.68 -21.77
CA GLY A 81 -8.13 10.41 -20.88
C GLY A 81 -6.68 10.38 -21.38
N LYS A 82 -5.79 11.09 -20.67
CA LYS A 82 -4.36 11.18 -21.00
C LYS A 82 -3.48 10.64 -19.87
N VAL A 83 -2.35 10.03 -20.25
CA VAL A 83 -1.25 9.61 -19.39
C VAL A 83 0.03 10.19 -19.98
N GLY A 84 0.65 11.14 -19.29
CA GLY A 84 1.70 11.96 -19.89
C GLY A 84 1.21 12.64 -21.18
N ASP A 85 1.90 12.38 -22.28
CA ASP A 85 1.56 12.92 -23.62
C ASP A 85 0.67 11.99 -24.46
N ALA A 86 0.39 10.78 -23.98
CA ALA A 86 -0.38 9.78 -24.71
C ALA A 86 -1.86 9.77 -24.27
N ARG A 87 -2.77 9.54 -25.23
CA ARG A 87 -4.21 9.45 -25.00
C ARG A 87 -4.67 7.99 -25.02
N LEU A 88 -5.48 7.59 -24.04
CA LEU A 88 -6.10 6.27 -24.00
C LEU A 88 -7.23 6.19 -25.03
N VAL A 89 -7.02 5.46 -26.12
CA VAL A 89 -7.96 5.41 -27.26
C VAL A 89 -8.79 4.14 -27.29
N GLN A 90 -8.29 3.04 -26.71
CA GLN A 90 -9.00 1.77 -26.67
C GLN A 90 -8.66 1.00 -25.39
N ILE A 91 -9.67 0.34 -24.83
CA ILE A 91 -9.53 -0.55 -23.67
C ILE A 91 -10.18 -1.89 -24.06
N ASN A 92 -9.36 -2.95 -24.12
CA ASN A 92 -9.80 -4.32 -24.34
C ASN A 92 -9.83 -5.07 -22.99
N GLU A 93 -9.91 -6.40 -23.00
CA GLU A 93 -10.01 -7.19 -21.76
C GLU A 93 -8.67 -7.28 -21.02
N SER A 94 -7.59 -7.41 -21.77
CA SER A 94 -6.24 -7.71 -21.26
C SER A 94 -5.19 -6.67 -21.69
N GLU A 95 -5.59 -5.71 -22.52
CA GLU A 95 -4.70 -4.75 -23.17
C GLU A 95 -5.40 -3.39 -23.35
N VAL A 96 -4.60 -2.35 -23.48
CA VAL A 96 -5.04 -0.99 -23.79
C VAL A 96 -4.17 -0.40 -24.89
N ILE A 97 -4.76 0.47 -25.71
CA ILE A 97 -4.03 1.20 -26.76
C ILE A 97 -3.96 2.67 -26.37
N LEU A 98 -2.73 3.17 -26.32
CA LEU A 98 -2.38 4.57 -26.15
C LEU A 98 -2.00 5.16 -27.51
N GLN A 99 -2.42 6.40 -27.76
CA GLN A 99 -2.03 7.19 -28.92
C GLN A 99 -1.20 8.38 -28.43
N GLY A 100 0.10 8.34 -28.68
CA GLY A 100 1.04 9.40 -28.32
C GLY A 100 1.69 10.05 -29.55
N PRO A 101 2.65 10.97 -29.33
CA PRO A 101 3.43 11.60 -30.39
C PRO A 101 4.29 10.58 -31.17
N GLY A 102 4.69 9.48 -30.53
CA GLY A 102 5.43 8.38 -31.15
C GLY A 102 4.57 7.36 -31.91
N GLY A 103 3.25 7.58 -32.00
CA GLY A 103 2.32 6.66 -32.66
C GLY A 103 1.44 5.89 -31.67
N ARG A 104 1.03 4.69 -32.08
CA ARG A 104 0.18 3.79 -31.29
C ARG A 104 1.05 2.87 -30.45
N GLU A 105 0.78 2.85 -29.16
CA GLU A 105 1.46 2.00 -28.17
C GLU A 105 0.44 1.06 -27.53
N GLU A 106 0.78 -0.21 -27.42
CA GLU A 106 -0.07 -1.24 -26.85
C GLU A 106 0.51 -1.69 -25.51
N LEU A 107 -0.29 -1.57 -24.44
CA LEU A 107 0.11 -2.01 -23.11
C LEU A 107 -0.75 -3.21 -22.70
N ARG A 108 -0.11 -4.27 -22.21
CA ARG A 108 -0.75 -5.51 -21.78
C ARG A 108 -0.61 -5.69 -20.27
N LEU A 109 -1.62 -6.30 -19.62
CA LEU A 109 -1.58 -6.62 -18.19
C LEU A 109 -0.48 -7.62 -17.85
N THR A 110 -0.31 -8.59 -18.74
CA THR A 110 0.78 -9.56 -18.67
C THR A 110 1.67 -9.30 -19.89
N PRO A 111 2.69 -8.42 -19.77
CA PRO A 111 3.66 -8.30 -20.82
C PRO A 111 4.29 -9.68 -21.00
N ALA A 112 4.21 -10.25 -22.22
CA ALA A 112 5.18 -11.27 -22.59
C ALA A 112 6.55 -10.65 -22.31
N VAL A 113 7.39 -11.31 -21.52
CA VAL A 113 8.61 -10.71 -20.97
C VAL A 113 9.57 -10.39 -22.13
N GLU A 114 9.39 -9.24 -22.77
CA GLU A 114 10.33 -8.66 -23.70
C GLU A 114 11.10 -7.60 -22.93
N LYS A 115 12.37 -7.91 -22.69
CA LYS A 115 13.31 -7.03 -22.02
C LYS A 115 13.67 -5.90 -22.99
N SER A 116 12.88 -4.83 -23.01
CA SER A 116 13.28 -3.59 -23.68
C SER A 116 14.48 -3.01 -22.94
N ALA A 117 15.64 -3.05 -23.58
CA ALA A 117 16.81 -2.35 -23.07
C ALA A 117 16.44 -0.86 -22.94
N PRO A 118 16.79 -0.20 -21.82
CA PRO A 118 16.59 1.24 -21.71
C PRO A 118 17.28 1.90 -22.90
N VAL A 119 16.50 2.65 -23.69
CA VAL A 119 17.05 3.53 -24.73
C VAL A 119 17.87 4.57 -23.98
N LEU A 120 19.17 4.31 -23.84
CA LEU A 120 20.13 5.34 -23.52
C LEU A 120 19.91 6.44 -24.57
N PRO A 121 19.71 7.71 -24.17
CA PRO A 121 19.66 8.79 -25.13
C PRO A 121 20.86 8.64 -26.04
N HIS A 122 20.59 8.53 -27.33
CA HIS A 122 21.58 8.54 -28.39
C HIS A 122 22.42 9.79 -28.15
N ALA A 123 23.59 9.60 -27.53
CA ALA A 123 24.58 10.65 -27.40
C ALA A 123 24.88 11.03 -28.85
N GLU A 124 24.33 12.17 -29.24
CA GLU A 124 24.39 12.74 -30.58
C GLU A 124 25.67 12.31 -31.26
N ASP A 125 25.50 11.73 -32.45
CA ASP A 125 26.46 11.76 -33.53
C ASP A 125 27.15 13.13 -33.53
N ARG A 126 28.23 13.22 -32.78
CA ARG A 126 29.16 14.32 -32.83
C ARG A 126 30.11 13.86 -33.93
N PRO A 127 29.88 14.24 -35.20
CA PRO A 127 30.81 13.82 -36.23
C PRO A 127 32.16 14.34 -35.79
N LEU A 128 33.10 13.41 -35.63
CA LEU A 128 34.53 13.70 -35.59
C LEU A 128 34.86 14.31 -36.95
N SER A 129 34.48 15.58 -37.11
CA SER A 129 34.76 16.40 -38.25
C SER A 129 36.25 16.60 -38.23
N LEU A 130 36.87 15.81 -39.10
CA LEU A 130 38.18 16.00 -39.70
C LEU A 130 38.75 17.40 -39.42
N ARG A 131 39.65 17.50 -38.43
CA ARG A 131 40.76 18.45 -38.52
C ARG A 131 41.93 17.76 -39.21
N ALA A 132 41.73 17.43 -40.48
CA ALA A 132 42.83 17.20 -41.39
C ALA A 132 43.36 18.57 -41.86
N GLY A 133 44.63 18.85 -41.54
CA GLY A 133 45.49 19.69 -42.36
C GLY A 133 45.80 21.10 -41.85
N ARG A 134 47.05 21.30 -41.40
CA ARG A 134 48.01 22.04 -42.22
C ARG A 134 49.45 21.81 -41.74
N LYS A 135 50.28 21.31 -42.66
CA LYS A 135 51.74 21.40 -42.58
C LYS A 135 52.17 22.87 -42.46
N LYS A 136 53.14 23.15 -41.59
CA LYS A 136 54.38 23.85 -41.93
C LYS A 136 55.43 23.56 -40.87
#